data_AF-Q54BJ8-F1
#
_entry.id   AF-Q54BJ8-F1
#
_cell.length_a   1.000
_cell.length_b   1.000
_cell.length_c   1.000
_cell.angle_alpha   90.00
_cell.angle_beta   90.00
_cell.angle_gamma   90.00
#
_symmetry.space_group_name_H-M   'P 1'
#
loop_
_entity.id
_entity.type
_entity.pdbx_description
1 polymer ?
#
loop_
_entity_poly.entity_id
_entity_poly.type
_entity_poly.pdbx_seq_one_letter_code
_entity_poly.pdbx_strand_id
1 'polypeptide(L)'
;MSILAPITSTYAGILGIYYLKLTFDIGTERRKAKTSIGDGSQQLIQKIVDAGKSGKTENFSKIDYLSYDDLLRSIRAHGNFAEFVPLALLFSLICEINGISSKLLTGILFTLTVSRFSHATGLRASNVGRKIGVSLTLLSILILSILSIYIPNKDTIFNLFKN
;
A
#
# COMPACT_ATOMS: atom_id res chain seq x y z
N MET A 1 33.74 6.58 -2.12
CA MET A 1 32.61 5.63 -2.12
C MET A 1 31.44 6.33 -2.77
N SER A 2 30.93 5.88 -3.92
CA SER A 2 29.66 6.39 -4.45
C SER A 2 28.52 5.97 -3.52
N ILE A 3 27.49 6.81 -3.38
CA ILE A 3 26.30 6.48 -2.60
C ILE A 3 25.64 5.24 -3.24
N LEU A 4 25.38 4.21 -2.43
CA LEU A 4 24.69 3.01 -2.88
C LEU A 4 23.19 3.29 -2.98
N ALA A 5 22.62 3.02 -4.16
CA ALA A 5 21.19 3.12 -4.44
C ALA A 5 20.50 4.45 -4.02
N PRO A 6 21.01 5.62 -4.46
CA PRO A 6 20.47 6.93 -4.06
C PRO A 6 18.99 7.16 -4.44
N ILE A 7 18.54 6.62 -5.58
CA ILE A 7 17.18 6.80 -6.08
C ILE A 7 16.21 5.99 -5.23
N THR A 8 16.49 4.69 -5.06
CA THR A 8 15.70 3.82 -4.18
C THR A 8 15.66 4.36 -2.76
N SER A 9 16.79 4.84 -2.24
CA SER A 9 16.86 5.43 -0.89
C SER A 9 15.94 6.65 -0.74
N THR A 10 15.90 7.52 -1.75
CA THR A 10 15.03 8.71 -1.75
C THR A 10 13.56 8.33 -1.72
N TYR A 11 13.13 7.43 -2.61
CA TYR A 11 11.73 6.99 -2.66
C TYR A 11 11.35 6.12 -1.46
N ALA A 12 12.26 5.30 -0.93
CA ALA A 12 12.06 4.56 0.30
C ALA A 12 11.83 5.51 1.48
N GLY A 13 12.56 6.62 1.57
CA GLY A 13 12.33 7.66 2.58
C GLY A 13 10.94 8.30 2.47
N ILE A 14 10.55 8.73 1.27
CA ILE A 14 9.22 9.33 1.01
C ILE A 14 8.10 8.34 1.37
N LEU A 15 8.22 7.11 0.90
CA LEU A 15 7.25 6.05 1.14
C LEU A 15 7.23 5.61 2.60
N GLY A 16 8.37 5.64 3.29
CA GLY A 16 8.47 5.38 4.73
C GLY A 16 7.74 6.43 5.57
N ILE A 17 7.90 7.72 5.25
CA ILE A 17 7.13 8.79 5.89
C ILE A 17 5.63 8.58 5.66
N TYR A 18 5.25 8.19 4.44
CA TYR A 18 3.86 7.92 4.13
C TYR A 18 3.30 6.69 4.85
N TYR A 19 4.11 5.64 5.02
CA TYR A 19 3.76 4.47 5.83
C TYR A 19 3.44 4.85 7.28
N LEU A 20 4.24 5.73 7.87
CA LEU A 20 3.99 6.25 9.23
C LEU A 20 2.63 6.96 9.28
N LYS A 21 2.32 7.81 8.29
CA LYS A 21 1.02 8.47 8.18
C LYS A 21 -0.13 7.46 8.18
N LEU A 22 -0.04 6.40 7.37
CA LEU A 22 -1.06 5.35 7.33
C LEU A 22 -1.20 4.60 8.66
N THR A 23 -0.08 4.40 9.37
CA THR A 23 -0.08 3.81 10.71
C THR A 23 -0.83 4.69 11.71
N PHE A 24 -0.58 6.01 11.68
CA PHE A 24 -1.29 6.97 12.53
C PHE A 24 -2.78 7.08 12.21
N ASP A 25 -3.17 6.95 10.93
CA ASP A 25 -4.58 6.90 10.54
C ASP A 25 -5.28 5.72 11.22
N ILE A 26 -4.70 4.51 11.18
CA ILE A 26 -5.25 3.34 11.90
C ILE A 26 -5.39 3.65 13.39
N GLY A 27 -4.34 4.18 14.02
CA GLY A 27 -4.38 4.51 15.44
C GLY A 27 -5.50 5.51 15.79
N THR A 28 -5.74 6.48 14.92
CA THR A 28 -6.80 7.48 15.07
C THR A 28 -8.19 6.85 14.90
N GLU A 29 -8.39 6.05 13.85
CA GLU A 29 -9.68 5.39 13.61
C GLU A 29 -9.99 4.31 14.66
N ARG A 30 -8.97 3.62 15.20
CA ARG A 30 -9.13 2.68 16.33
C ARG A 30 -9.70 3.36 17.57
N ARG A 31 -9.28 4.59 17.84
CA ARG A 31 -9.80 5.38 18.97
C ARG A 31 -11.28 5.74 18.75
N LYS A 32 -11.65 6.14 17.52
CA LYS A 32 -13.06 6.46 17.19
C LYS A 32 -13.96 5.22 17.29
N ALA A 33 -13.54 4.11 16.70
CA ALA A 33 -14.28 2.84 16.71
C ALA A 33 -14.21 2.09 18.06
N LYS A 34 -13.45 2.62 19.04
CA LYS A 34 -13.17 1.99 20.34
C LYS A 34 -12.74 0.52 20.20
N THR A 35 -11.89 0.25 19.21
CA THR A 35 -11.46 -1.10 18.83
C THR A 35 -9.95 -1.22 18.96
N SER A 36 -9.50 -1.99 19.96
CA SER A 36 -8.07 -2.22 20.19
C SER A 36 -7.47 -3.24 19.22
N ILE A 37 -8.18 -4.35 18.96
CA ILE A 37 -7.71 -5.47 18.14
C ILE A 37 -8.76 -5.81 17.07
N GLY A 38 -8.28 -6.23 15.89
CA GLY A 38 -9.13 -6.58 14.76
C GLY A 38 -9.57 -5.35 13.94
N ASP A 39 -10.56 -5.54 13.09
CA ASP A 39 -11.19 -4.53 12.23
C ASP A 39 -12.42 -3.86 12.88
N GLY A 40 -12.86 -4.37 14.03
CA GLY A 40 -14.02 -3.84 14.75
C GLY A 40 -15.34 -4.51 14.34
N SER A 41 -15.34 -5.41 13.35
CA SER A 41 -16.57 -6.05 12.87
C SER A 41 -17.23 -6.91 13.94
N GLN A 42 -16.46 -7.63 14.76
CA GLN A 42 -17.01 -8.41 15.88
C GLN A 42 -17.68 -7.52 16.93
N GLN A 43 -17.05 -6.39 17.28
CA GLN A 43 -17.58 -5.42 18.23
C GLN A 43 -18.84 -4.74 17.69
N LEU A 44 -18.86 -4.44 16.38
CA LEU A 44 -20.04 -3.92 15.71
C LEU A 44 -21.20 -4.93 15.75
N ILE A 45 -20.95 -6.18 15.38
CA ILE A 45 -21.96 -7.26 15.45
C ILE A 45 -22.48 -7.42 16.87
N GLN A 46 -21.60 -7.42 17.88
CA GLN A 46 -21.99 -7.52 19.27
C GLN A 46 -22.94 -6.37 19.67
N LYS A 47 -22.62 -5.12 19.30
CA LYS A 47 -23.51 -3.97 19.56
C LYS A 47 -24.86 -4.08 18.87
N ILE A 48 -24.90 -4.61 17.64
CA ILE A 48 -26.15 -4.84 16.90
C ILE A 48 -26.98 -5.91 17.60
N VAL A 49 -26.36 -7.02 18.02
CA VAL A 49 -27.02 -8.10 18.76
C VAL A 49 -27.58 -7.59 20.09
N ASP A 50 -26.81 -6.79 20.83
CA ASP A 50 -27.24 -6.24 22.12
C ASP A 50 -28.39 -5.21 21.96
N ALA A 51 -28.35 -4.40 20.90
CA ALA A 51 -29.46 -3.50 20.56
C ALA A 51 -30.73 -4.28 20.15
N GLY A 52 -30.58 -5.41 19.44
CA GLY A 52 -31.70 -6.29 19.11
C GLY A 52 -32.32 -6.93 20.35
N LYS A 53 -31.49 -7.44 21.27
CA LYS A 53 -31.95 -8.02 22.53
C LYS A 53 -32.68 -7.02 23.44
N SER A 54 -32.36 -5.73 23.34
CA SER A 54 -33.04 -4.72 24.16
C SER A 54 -34.47 -4.43 23.71
N GLY A 55 -34.88 -4.86 22.50
CA GLY A 55 -36.22 -4.62 21.94
C GLY A 55 -36.53 -3.15 21.63
N LYS A 56 -35.53 -2.25 21.69
CA LYS A 56 -35.69 -0.81 21.50
C LYS A 56 -34.98 -0.39 20.22
N THR A 57 -35.75 0.01 19.21
CA THR A 57 -35.23 0.42 17.89
C THR A 57 -34.24 1.61 17.99
N GLU A 58 -34.45 2.50 18.96
CA GLU A 58 -33.56 3.64 19.26
C GLU A 58 -32.12 3.25 19.65
N ASN A 59 -31.87 2.00 20.05
CA ASN A 59 -30.52 1.56 20.37
C ASN A 59 -29.70 1.25 19.11
N PHE A 60 -30.33 0.92 17.98
CA PHE A 60 -29.64 0.71 16.70
C PHE A 60 -29.11 2.03 16.12
N SER A 61 -29.82 3.15 16.32
CA SER A 61 -29.40 4.46 15.83
C SER A 61 -28.23 5.07 16.61
N LYS A 62 -27.96 4.57 17.82
CA LYS A 62 -26.78 4.96 18.63
C LYS A 62 -25.48 4.28 18.17
N ILE A 63 -25.57 3.28 17.30
CA ILE A 63 -24.40 2.56 16.79
C ILE A 63 -23.75 3.40 15.69
N ASP A 64 -22.51 3.83 15.93
CA ASP A 64 -21.70 4.55 14.94
C ASP A 64 -21.03 3.58 13.96
N TYR A 65 -21.77 3.16 12.94
CA TYR A 65 -21.29 2.26 11.88
C TYR A 65 -20.13 2.86 11.08
N LEU A 66 -20.11 4.18 10.89
CA LEU A 66 -19.11 4.86 10.07
C LEU A 66 -17.72 4.74 10.69
N SER A 67 -17.61 4.82 12.02
CA SER A 67 -16.31 4.63 12.70
C SER A 67 -15.67 3.27 12.40
N TYR A 68 -16.47 2.20 12.29
CA TYR A 68 -15.99 0.85 11.98
C TYR A 68 -15.59 0.72 10.52
N ASP A 69 -16.35 1.31 9.60
CA ASP A 69 -16.01 1.33 8.17
C ASP A 69 -14.72 2.13 7.91
N ASP A 70 -14.58 3.31 8.55
CA ASP A 70 -13.36 4.12 8.43
C ASP A 70 -12.12 3.40 9.00
N LEU A 71 -12.28 2.66 10.10
CA LEU A 71 -11.23 1.80 10.63
C LEU A 71 -10.83 0.71 9.63
N LEU A 72 -11.82 -0.01 9.07
CA LEU A 72 -11.58 -1.05 8.07
C LEU A 72 -10.86 -0.51 6.83
N ARG A 73 -11.29 0.65 6.32
CA ARG A 73 -10.65 1.34 5.19
C ARG A 73 -9.20 1.70 5.49
N SER A 74 -8.92 2.21 6.69
CA SER A 74 -7.56 2.57 7.11
C SER A 74 -6.66 1.34 7.23
N ILE A 75 -7.17 0.25 7.81
CA ILE A 75 -6.46 -1.04 7.88
C ILE A 75 -6.14 -1.55 6.48
N ARG A 76 -7.07 -1.50 5.52
CA ARG A 76 -6.83 -1.96 4.14
C ARG A 76 -5.89 -1.04 3.36
N ALA A 77 -5.94 0.27 3.58
CA ALA A 77 -4.99 1.22 2.98
C ALA A 77 -3.56 0.90 3.42
N HIS A 78 -3.35 0.74 4.72
CA HIS A 78 -2.07 0.36 5.31
C HIS A 78 -1.62 -1.05 4.88
N GLY A 79 -2.52 -2.04 4.94
CA GLY A 79 -2.25 -3.42 4.55
C GLY A 79 -1.78 -3.51 3.10
N ASN A 80 -2.52 -2.92 2.16
CA ASN A 80 -2.08 -2.86 0.75
C ASN A 80 -0.71 -2.18 0.62
N PHE A 81 -0.45 -1.14 1.41
CA PHE A 81 0.85 -0.47 1.33
C PHE A 81 1.98 -1.43 1.77
N ALA A 82 1.82 -2.09 2.91
CA ALA A 82 2.78 -3.02 3.46
C ALA A 82 2.98 -4.28 2.59
N GLU A 83 1.94 -4.70 1.87
CA GLU A 83 1.97 -5.86 0.96
C GLU A 83 2.81 -5.58 -0.30
N PHE A 84 2.75 -4.36 -0.87
CA PHE A 84 3.31 -4.08 -2.19
C PHE A 84 4.59 -3.23 -2.17
N VAL A 85 4.67 -2.24 -1.29
CA VAL A 85 5.76 -1.25 -1.33
C VAL A 85 7.12 -1.84 -0.94
N PRO A 86 7.25 -2.65 0.13
CA PRO A 86 8.53 -3.27 0.46
C PRO A 86 9.07 -4.15 -0.68
N LEU A 87 8.20 -4.90 -1.35
CA LEU A 87 8.59 -5.74 -2.49
C LEU A 87 9.03 -4.89 -3.70
N ALA A 88 8.31 -3.79 -3.98
CA ALA A 88 8.71 -2.86 -5.04
C ALA A 88 10.06 -2.21 -4.76
N LEU A 89 10.33 -1.79 -3.51
CA LEU A 89 11.61 -1.22 -3.10
C LEU A 89 12.74 -2.25 -3.13
N LEU A 90 12.46 -3.51 -2.83
CA LEU A 90 13.43 -4.59 -2.98
C LEU A 90 13.85 -4.76 -4.45
N PHE A 91 12.89 -4.84 -5.37
CA PHE A 91 13.21 -4.95 -6.80
C PHE A 91 13.87 -3.68 -7.35
N SER A 92 13.48 -2.50 -6.87
CA SER A 92 14.13 -1.25 -7.27
C SER A 92 15.58 -1.21 -6.80
N LEU A 93 15.87 -1.68 -5.58
CA LEU A 93 17.22 -1.82 -5.07
C LEU A 93 18.04 -2.77 -5.94
N ILE A 94 17.51 -3.96 -6.26
CA ILE A 94 18.18 -4.93 -7.15
C ILE A 94 18.47 -4.30 -8.52
N CYS A 95 17.51 -3.60 -9.12
CA CYS A 95 17.72 -2.91 -10.39
C CYS A 95 18.81 -1.83 -10.28
N GLU A 96 18.82 -1.04 -9.21
CA GLU A 96 19.75 0.07 -9.02
C GLU A 96 21.19 -0.39 -8.81
N ILE A 97 21.41 -1.41 -7.97
CA ILE A 97 22.75 -1.96 -7.73
C ILE A 97 23.30 -2.69 -8.97
N ASN A 98 22.43 -3.14 -9.88
CA ASN A 98 22.81 -3.76 -11.15
C ASN A 98 22.87 -2.77 -12.33
N GLY A 99 22.79 -1.47 -12.07
CA GLY A 99 23.07 -0.44 -13.08
C GLY A 99 21.93 -0.12 -14.03
N ILE A 100 20.67 -0.20 -13.58
CA ILE A 100 19.54 0.38 -14.32
C ILE A 100 19.74 1.87 -14.63
N SER A 101 19.19 2.34 -15.75
CA SER A 101 19.12 3.77 -16.06
C SER A 101 18.43 4.57 -14.95
N SER A 102 19.09 5.60 -14.45
CA SER A 102 18.56 6.51 -13.43
C SER A 102 17.23 7.14 -13.84
N LYS A 103 17.08 7.51 -15.12
CA LYS A 103 15.84 8.10 -15.65
C LYS A 103 14.69 7.09 -15.61
N LEU A 104 14.96 5.85 -16.01
CA LEU A 104 13.96 4.78 -16.01
C LEU A 104 13.52 4.44 -14.59
N LEU A 105 14.48 4.23 -13.68
CA LEU A 105 14.17 3.89 -12.30
C LEU A 105 13.40 5.01 -11.59
N THR A 106 13.82 6.26 -11.79
CA THR A 106 13.11 7.43 -11.25
C THR A 106 11.67 7.49 -11.77
N GLY A 107 11.46 7.26 -13.07
CA GLY A 107 10.11 7.22 -13.66
C GLY A 107 9.24 6.13 -13.01
N ILE A 108 9.76 4.91 -12.86
CA ILE A 108 9.02 3.80 -12.26
C ILE A 108 8.65 4.09 -10.80
N LEU A 109 9.61 4.56 -10.00
CA LEU A 109 9.39 4.85 -8.57
C LEU A 109 8.51 6.08 -8.34
N PHE A 110 8.58 7.08 -9.23
CA PHE A 110 7.65 8.20 -9.23
C PHE A 110 6.22 7.72 -9.48
N THR A 111 6.00 6.92 -10.53
CA THR A 111 4.69 6.34 -10.83
C THR A 111 4.17 5.49 -9.68
N LEU A 112 5.02 4.64 -9.08
CA LEU A 112 4.67 3.84 -7.90
C LEU A 112 4.22 4.76 -6.76
N THR A 113 5.00 5.80 -6.47
CA THR A 113 4.72 6.75 -5.38
C THR A 113 3.38 7.46 -5.57
N VAL A 114 3.15 8.04 -6.75
CA VAL A 114 1.85 8.65 -7.10
C VAL A 114 0.71 7.64 -6.97
N SER A 115 0.90 6.40 -7.42
CA SER A 115 -0.13 5.36 -7.32
C SER A 115 -0.52 5.05 -5.87
N ARG A 116 0.43 5.09 -4.93
CA ARG A 116 0.16 4.86 -3.49
C ARG A 116 -0.65 6.00 -2.88
N PHE A 117 -0.33 7.24 -3.23
CA PHE A 117 -1.12 8.40 -2.84
C PHE A 117 -2.54 8.32 -3.42
N SER A 118 -2.69 8.02 -4.72
CA SER A 118 -3.99 7.90 -5.38
C SER A 118 -4.85 6.75 -4.87
N HIS A 119 -4.23 5.63 -4.46
CA HIS A 119 -4.97 4.50 -3.92
C HIS A 119 -5.62 4.82 -2.57
N ALA A 120 -4.86 5.42 -1.65
CA ALA A 120 -5.37 5.78 -0.33
C ALA A 120 -6.43 6.89 -0.38
N THR A 121 -6.29 7.86 -1.30
CA THR A 121 -7.34 8.87 -1.52
C THR A 121 -8.55 8.27 -2.22
N GLY A 122 -8.35 7.32 -3.15
CA GLY A 122 -9.42 6.57 -3.82
C GLY A 122 -10.32 5.79 -2.85
N LEU A 123 -9.75 5.21 -1.79
CA LEU A 123 -10.51 4.57 -0.71
C LEU A 123 -11.48 5.52 0.02
N ARG A 124 -11.20 6.83 0.01
CA ARG A 124 -12.04 7.85 0.67
C ARG A 124 -12.99 8.57 -0.31
N ALA A 125 -12.64 8.67 -1.59
CA ALA A 125 -13.30 9.58 -2.54
C ALA A 125 -13.91 8.91 -3.78
N SER A 126 -13.27 7.91 -4.40
CA SER A 126 -13.78 7.32 -5.65
C SER A 126 -13.21 5.93 -5.98
N ASN A 127 -14.06 5.06 -6.53
CA ASN A 127 -13.65 3.75 -7.06
C ASN A 127 -12.59 3.87 -8.18
N VAL A 128 -12.57 4.97 -8.93
CA VAL A 128 -11.63 5.20 -10.03
C VAL A 128 -10.21 5.38 -9.51
N GLY A 129 -10.00 6.24 -8.50
CA GLY A 129 -8.68 6.45 -7.90
C GLY A 129 -8.09 5.15 -7.33
N ARG A 130 -8.94 4.31 -6.72
CA ARG A 130 -8.56 2.98 -6.25
C ARG A 130 -8.11 2.07 -7.39
N LYS A 131 -8.88 1.97 -8.48
CA LYS A 131 -8.56 1.12 -9.65
C LYS A 131 -7.24 1.55 -10.30
N ILE A 132 -7.07 2.85 -10.55
CA ILE A 132 -5.84 3.41 -11.12
C ILE A 132 -4.64 3.12 -10.21
N GLY A 133 -4.77 3.36 -8.91
CA GLY A 133 -3.70 3.11 -7.94
C GLY A 133 -3.25 1.65 -7.91
N VAL A 134 -4.19 0.71 -7.94
CA VAL A 134 -3.88 -0.74 -8.00
C VAL A 134 -3.17 -1.09 -9.31
N SER A 135 -3.73 -0.68 -10.46
CA SER A 135 -3.16 -1.01 -11.77
C SER A 135 -1.74 -0.49 -11.92
N LEU A 136 -1.47 0.75 -11.50
CA LEU A 136 -0.14 1.34 -11.55
C LEU A 136 0.84 0.65 -10.58
N THR A 137 0.40 0.28 -9.37
CA THR A 137 1.25 -0.47 -8.44
C THR A 137 1.67 -1.82 -9.04
N LEU A 138 0.70 -2.57 -9.59
CA LEU A 138 0.96 -3.88 -10.19
C LEU A 138 1.86 -3.76 -11.42
N LEU A 139 1.63 -2.75 -12.27
CA LEU A 139 2.47 -2.49 -13.43
C LEU A 139 3.91 -2.14 -13.03
N SER A 140 4.09 -1.26 -12.05
CA SER A 140 5.42 -0.89 -11.55
C SER A 140 6.17 -2.12 -10.98
N ILE A 141 5.50 -2.96 -10.19
CA ILE A 141 6.10 -4.18 -9.65
C ILE A 141 6.44 -5.18 -10.77
N LEU A 142 5.55 -5.35 -11.75
CA LEU A 142 5.80 -6.23 -12.89
C LEU A 142 7.02 -5.78 -13.68
N ILE A 143 7.12 -4.49 -14.01
CA ILE A 143 8.26 -3.91 -14.72
C ILE A 143 9.54 -4.11 -13.90
N LEU A 144 9.52 -3.79 -12.60
CA LEU A 144 10.68 -4.00 -11.73
C LEU A 144 11.09 -5.46 -11.61
N SER A 145 10.12 -6.39 -11.58
CA SER A 145 10.39 -7.83 -11.53
C SER A 145 11.09 -8.30 -12.80
N ILE A 146 10.59 -7.90 -13.97
CA ILE A 146 11.19 -8.22 -15.27
C ILE A 146 12.61 -7.64 -15.36
N LEU A 147 12.78 -6.37 -14.98
CA LEU A 147 14.09 -5.71 -15.01
C LEU A 147 15.07 -6.33 -14.00
N SER A 148 14.60 -6.74 -12.82
CA SER A 148 15.43 -7.43 -11.82
C SER A 148 15.91 -8.80 -12.30
N ILE A 149 15.18 -9.45 -13.20
CA ILE A 149 15.63 -10.68 -13.86
C ILE A 149 16.60 -10.34 -15.00
N TYR A 150 16.22 -9.41 -15.87
CA TYR A 150 16.94 -9.14 -17.11
C TYR A 150 18.31 -8.47 -16.87
N ILE A 151 18.37 -7.40 -16.08
CA ILE A 151 19.57 -6.56 -15.95
C ILE A 151 20.78 -7.36 -15.45
N PRO A 152 20.70 -8.11 -14.33
CA PRO A 152 21.85 -8.90 -13.85
C PRO A 152 22.20 -10.09 -14.76
N ASN A 153 21.24 -10.61 -15.54
CA ASN A 153 21.43 -11.83 -16.33
C ASN A 153 21.58 -11.59 -17.83
N LYS A 154 21.64 -10.33 -18.29
CA LYS A 154 21.61 -10.00 -19.73
C LYS A 154 22.70 -10.70 -20.54
N ASP A 155 23.90 -10.85 -19.99
CA ASP A 155 25.03 -11.48 -20.70
C ASP A 155 24.82 -12.99 -20.82
N THR A 156 24.38 -13.64 -19.73
CA THR A 156 23.98 -15.06 -19.73
C THR A 156 22.85 -15.32 -20.71
N ILE A 157 21.80 -14.48 -20.68
CA ILE A 157 20.65 -14.58 -21.58
C ILE A 157 21.12 -14.44 -23.04
N PHE A 158 21.97 -13.46 -23.34
CA PHE A 158 22.48 -13.24 -24.68
C PHE A 158 23.35 -14.40 -25.18
N ASN A 159 24.17 -14.97 -24.32
CA ASN A 159 25.01 -16.13 -24.65
C ASN A 159 24.20 -17.40 -24.94
N LEU A 160 23.01 -17.56 -24.35
CA LEU A 160 22.11 -18.69 -24.64
C LEU A 160 21.52 -18.66 -26.06
N PHE A 161 21.48 -17.49 -26.71
CA PHE A 161 20.93 -17.33 -28.07
C PHE A 161 21.99 -17.25 -29.18
N LYS A 162 23.28 -17.26 -28.81
CA LYS A 162 24.39 -17.20 -29.77
C LYS A 162 24.95 -18.57 -30.18
N ASN A 163 24.61 -19.62 -29.45
CA ASN A 163 24.96 -21.02 -29.76
C ASN A 163 23.76 -21.73 -30.37
#